data_AF-A0A7V7D3Y9-F1
#
_entry.id   AF-A0A7V7D3Y9-F1
#
_cell.length_a   1.000
_cell.length_b   1.000
_cell.length_c   1.000
_cell.angle_alpha   90.00
_cell.angle_beta   90.00
_cell.angle_gamma   90.00
#
_symmetry.space_group_name_H-M   'P 1'
#
loop_
_entity.id
_entity.type
_entity.pdbx_description
1 polymer ?
#
loop_
_entity_poly.entity_id
_entity_poly.type
_entity_poly.pdbx_seq_one_letter_code
_entity_poly.pdbx_strand_id
1 'polypeptide(L)'
;MKNLGRIDIQIDIARILVVVGLSFFIYCAATYSAYRRCDGRYRALVHNLEEEIDFKEYLKSKDAEEDYYARVFLFHSCGYMYSGYNHLLFHLTASILFLSAGVLTYLQAVVSGRKKV
;
A
#
# COMPACT_ATOMS: atom_id res chain seq x y z
N MET A 1 30.22 -23.42 -24.14
CA MET A 1 30.30 -22.28 -23.18
C MET A 1 29.09 -21.31 -23.21
N LYS A 2 28.21 -21.28 -24.22
CA LYS A 2 27.10 -20.28 -24.32
C LYS A 2 25.97 -20.37 -23.25
N ASN A 3 25.94 -21.39 -22.41
CA ASN A 3 24.79 -21.68 -21.54
C ASN A 3 24.96 -21.28 -20.07
N LEU A 4 26.17 -20.99 -19.60
CA LEU A 4 26.42 -20.53 -18.23
C LEU A 4 25.91 -19.09 -18.04
N GLY A 5 26.26 -18.18 -18.96
CA GLY A 5 25.79 -16.79 -18.91
C GLY A 5 24.26 -16.64 -18.96
N ARG A 6 23.52 -17.59 -19.54
CA ARG A 6 22.04 -17.57 -19.53
C ARG A 6 21.47 -17.84 -18.13
N ILE A 7 22.13 -18.68 -17.33
CA ILE A 7 21.70 -19.00 -15.95
C ILE A 7 21.99 -17.81 -15.05
N ASP A 8 23.17 -17.20 -15.19
CA ASP A 8 23.55 -16.00 -14.41
C ASP A 8 22.55 -14.85 -14.64
N ILE A 9 22.18 -14.62 -15.91
CA ILE A 9 21.14 -13.63 -16.26
C ILE A 9 19.79 -13.95 -15.61
N GLN A 10 19.37 -15.22 -15.57
CA GLN A 10 18.10 -15.60 -14.93
C GLN A 10 18.12 -15.36 -13.42
N ILE A 11 19.26 -15.63 -12.77
CA ILE A 11 19.43 -15.38 -11.32
C ILE A 11 19.38 -13.87 -11.04
N ASP A 12 20.02 -13.05 -11.87
CA ASP A 12 19.99 -11.60 -11.70
C ASP A 12 18.60 -11.02 -11.95
N ILE A 13 17.87 -11.50 -12.97
CA ILE A 13 16.47 -11.14 -13.18
C ILE A 13 15.62 -11.52 -11.96
N ALA A 14 15.80 -12.73 -11.43
CA ALA A 14 15.07 -13.18 -10.25
C ALA A 14 15.32 -12.29 -9.03
N ARG A 15 16.58 -11.89 -8.79
CA ARG A 15 16.95 -10.96 -7.71
C ARG A 15 16.26 -9.61 -7.88
N ILE A 16 16.28 -9.05 -9.09
CA ILE A 16 15.63 -7.77 -9.39
C ILE A 16 14.12 -7.86 -9.10
N LEU A 17 13.46 -8.91 -9.59
CA LEU A 17 12.03 -9.13 -9.35
C LEU A 17 11.70 -9.23 -7.85
N VAL A 18 12.51 -9.95 -7.07
CA VAL A 18 12.34 -10.05 -5.61
C VAL A 18 12.52 -8.68 -4.94
N VAL A 19 13.56 -7.92 -5.30
CA VAL A 19 13.82 -6.59 -4.72
C VAL A 19 12.69 -5.61 -5.03
N VAL A 20 12.20 -5.60 -6.27
CA VAL A 20 11.06 -4.76 -6.68
C VAL A 20 9.80 -5.18 -5.92
N GLY A 21 9.52 -6.48 -5.83
CA GLY A 21 8.38 -7.00 -5.08
C GLY A 21 8.42 -6.65 -3.60
N LEU A 22 9.59 -6.76 -2.95
CA LEU A 22 9.80 -6.36 -1.55
C LEU A 22 9.60 -4.85 -1.35
N SER A 23 10.08 -4.03 -2.29
CA SER A 23 9.92 -2.57 -2.24
C SER A 23 8.44 -2.17 -2.24
N PHE A 24 7.62 -2.80 -3.10
CA PHE A 24 6.18 -2.59 -3.10
C PHE A 24 5.50 -3.08 -1.81
N PHE A 25 5.95 -4.21 -1.25
CA PHE A 25 5.43 -4.71 0.02
C PHE A 25 5.68 -3.72 1.16
N ILE A 26 6.92 -3.24 1.28
CA ILE A 26 7.34 -2.28 2.31
C ILE A 26 6.55 -0.98 2.15
N TYR A 27 6.41 -0.47 0.93
CA TYR A 27 5.59 0.70 0.64
C TYR A 27 4.13 0.50 1.10
N CYS A 28 3.53 -0.64 0.76
CA CYS A 28 2.17 -0.97 1.16
C CYS A 28 2.02 -1.03 2.70
N ALA A 29 2.95 -1.69 3.39
CA ALA A 29 2.94 -1.81 4.85
C ALA A 29 3.12 -0.45 5.54
N ALA A 30 4.08 0.36 5.09
CA ALA A 30 4.35 1.68 5.64
C ALA A 30 3.14 2.62 5.47
N THR A 31 2.57 2.63 4.26
CA THR A 31 1.43 3.47 3.92
C THR A 31 0.16 3.03 4.64
N TYR A 32 -0.10 1.71 4.75
CA TYR A 32 -1.19 1.18 5.57
C TYR A 32 -1.04 1.56 7.05
N SER A 33 0.17 1.47 7.61
CA SER A 33 0.43 1.90 8.99
C SER A 33 0.20 3.40 9.18
N ALA A 34 0.56 4.23 8.21
CA ALA A 34 0.31 5.67 8.25
C ALA A 34 -1.20 5.96 8.25
N TYR A 35 -1.96 5.33 7.34
CA TYR A 35 -3.41 5.47 7.31
C TYR A 35 -4.08 5.02 8.60
N ARG A 36 -3.69 3.87 9.16
CA ARG A 36 -4.25 3.37 10.42
C ARG A 36 -4.02 4.34 11.59
N ARG A 37 -2.85 4.98 11.66
CA ARG A 37 -2.55 5.99 12.69
C ARG A 37 -3.38 7.26 12.49
N CYS A 38 -3.54 7.71 11.26
CA CYS A 38 -4.38 8.86 10.94
C CYS A 38 -5.86 8.60 11.25
N ASP A 39 -6.38 7.43 10.89
CA ASP A 39 -7.76 7.01 11.21
C ASP A 39 -7.99 6.94 12.73
N GLY A 40 -7.05 6.38 13.50
CA GLY A 40 -7.15 6.34 14.96
C GLY A 40 -7.19 7.74 15.61
N ARG A 41 -6.35 8.67 15.15
CA ARG A 41 -6.34 10.06 15.63
C ARG A 41 -7.62 10.79 15.22
N TYR A 42 -8.10 10.56 14.00
CA TYR A 42 -9.35 11.13 13.51
C TYR A 42 -10.54 10.67 14.35
N ARG A 43 -10.67 9.37 14.61
CA ARG A 43 -11.75 8.83 15.46
C ARG A 43 -11.71 9.40 16.88
N ALA A 44 -10.52 9.52 17.47
CA ALA A 44 -10.36 10.13 18.79
C ALA A 44 -10.77 11.61 18.80
N LEU A 45 -10.41 12.36 17.75
CA LEU A 45 -10.81 13.76 17.60
C LEU A 45 -12.33 13.91 17.44
N VAL A 46 -12.96 13.09 16.58
CA VAL A 46 -14.41 13.10 16.38
C VAL A 46 -15.13 12.78 17.68
N HIS A 47 -14.70 11.74 18.41
CA HIS A 47 -15.28 11.37 19.69
C HIS A 47 -15.24 12.51 20.71
N ASN A 48 -14.08 13.17 20.86
CA ASN A 48 -13.95 14.30 21.80
C ASN A 48 -14.83 15.49 21.42
N LEU A 49 -15.06 15.73 20.12
CA LEU A 49 -15.88 16.84 19.64
C LEU A 49 -17.37 16.57 19.69
N GLU A 50 -17.78 15.30 19.58
CA GLU A 50 -19.15 14.87 19.87
C GLU A 50 -19.49 15.02 21.37
N GLU A 51 -18.49 14.95 22.26
CA GLU A 51 -18.67 15.13 23.71
C GLU A 51 -18.69 16.61 24.14
N GLU A 52 -17.97 17.50 23.46
CA GLU A 52 -17.80 18.90 23.89
C GLU A 52 -18.77 19.90 23.24
N ILE A 53 -19.34 19.59 22.07
CA ILE A 53 -20.18 20.52 21.30
C ILE A 53 -21.41 19.75 20.82
N ASP A 54 -22.61 20.35 20.85
CA ASP A 54 -23.76 19.83 20.09
C ASP A 54 -23.44 20.01 18.60
N PHE A 55 -22.62 19.10 18.08
CA PHE A 55 -21.89 19.19 16.83
C PHE A 55 -22.85 19.32 15.63
N LYS A 56 -24.08 18.81 15.82
CA LYS A 56 -25.20 18.97 14.89
C LYS A 56 -25.66 20.42 14.76
N GLU A 57 -25.54 21.22 15.80
CA GLU A 57 -25.89 22.65 15.81
C GLU A 57 -24.77 23.50 15.18
N TYR A 58 -23.50 23.17 15.46
CA TYR A 58 -22.33 23.80 14.80
C TYR A 58 -22.38 23.63 13.28
N LEU A 59 -22.58 22.40 12.78
CA LEU A 59 -22.67 22.12 11.34
C LEU A 59 -23.88 22.75 10.65
N LYS A 60 -24.97 23.04 11.38
CA LYS A 60 -26.16 23.73 10.84
C LYS A 60 -25.98 25.25 10.76
N SER A 61 -25.07 25.82 11.57
CA SER A 61 -24.90 27.27 11.71
C SER A 61 -23.97 27.92 10.69
N LYS A 62 -23.18 27.12 9.95
CA LYS A 62 -22.19 27.59 9.00
C LYS A 62 -22.47 26.97 7.64
N ASP A 63 -22.41 27.77 6.56
CA ASP A 63 -22.40 27.26 5.19
C ASP A 63 -21.27 26.23 5.06
N ALA A 64 -21.63 24.96 5.16
CA ALA A 64 -20.73 23.85 5.49
C ALA A 64 -19.70 23.56 4.39
N GLU A 65 -19.83 24.17 3.22
CA GLU A 65 -18.88 24.07 2.11
C GLU A 65 -17.59 24.89 2.32
N GLU A 66 -17.64 26.01 3.08
CA GLU A 66 -16.50 26.92 3.19
C GLU A 66 -15.70 26.82 4.49
N ASP A 67 -16.24 26.22 5.55
CA ASP A 67 -15.55 26.14 6.84
C ASP A 67 -14.52 25.01 6.88
N TYR A 68 -13.28 25.31 7.30
CA TYR A 68 -12.19 24.34 7.37
C TYR A 68 -12.51 23.19 8.31
N TYR A 69 -13.14 23.47 9.45
CA TYR A 69 -13.54 22.43 10.39
C TYR A 69 -14.72 21.60 9.86
N ALA A 70 -15.75 22.24 9.28
CA ALA A 70 -16.82 21.51 8.61
C ALA A 70 -16.26 20.63 7.48
N ARG A 71 -15.29 21.09 6.68
CA ARG A 71 -14.58 20.24 5.72
C ARG A 71 -13.75 19.17 6.42
N VAL A 72 -13.05 19.41 7.52
CA VAL A 72 -12.27 18.35 8.20
C VAL A 72 -13.18 17.29 8.84
N PHE A 73 -14.39 17.65 9.26
CA PHE A 73 -15.35 16.74 9.91
C PHE A 73 -16.40 16.14 8.95
N LEU A 74 -16.82 16.88 7.93
CA LEU A 74 -17.69 16.44 6.83
C LEU A 74 -16.91 15.91 5.62
N PHE A 75 -15.59 16.08 5.54
CA PHE A 75 -14.75 15.04 4.92
C PHE A 75 -14.88 13.83 5.85
N HIS A 76 -16.01 13.11 5.82
CA HIS A 76 -16.18 12.07 4.80
C HIS A 76 -14.83 11.34 4.67
N SER A 77 -14.83 10.06 5.01
CA SER A 77 -13.93 8.98 4.54
C SER A 77 -13.85 8.88 2.99
N CYS A 78 -13.97 10.05 2.35
CA CYS A 78 -14.53 10.51 1.09
C CYS A 78 -13.55 10.44 -0.06
N GLY A 79 -13.46 9.31 -0.75
CA GLY A 79 -12.67 9.19 -1.97
C GLY A 79 -11.17 8.99 -1.74
N TYR A 80 -10.50 9.74 -0.86
CA TYR A 80 -9.05 9.58 -0.60
C TYR A 80 -8.70 8.33 0.20
N MET A 81 -9.56 7.90 1.14
CA MET A 81 -9.39 6.61 1.82
C MET A 81 -9.70 5.46 0.86
N TYR A 82 -10.79 5.54 0.08
CA TYR A 82 -11.15 4.51 -0.89
C TYR A 82 -10.11 4.38 -2.03
N SER A 83 -9.60 5.50 -2.54
CA SER A 83 -8.51 5.53 -3.52
C SER A 83 -7.19 5.07 -2.90
N GLY A 84 -6.92 5.42 -1.64
CA GLY A 84 -5.78 4.93 -0.87
C GLY A 84 -5.80 3.41 -0.69
N TYR A 85 -6.93 2.83 -0.31
CA TYR A 85 -7.08 1.37 -0.19
C TYR A 85 -6.94 0.66 -1.54
N ASN A 86 -7.52 1.21 -2.62
CA ASN A 86 -7.34 0.66 -3.97
C ASN A 86 -5.88 0.75 -4.44
N HIS A 87 -5.21 1.86 -4.15
CA HIS A 87 -3.79 2.06 -4.44
C HIS A 87 -2.92 1.05 -3.67
N LEU A 88 -3.23 0.82 -2.40
CA LEU A 88 -2.57 -0.21 -1.58
C LEU A 88 -2.81 -1.62 -2.11
N LEU A 89 -4.05 -1.95 -2.49
CA LEU A 89 -4.38 -3.26 -3.06
C LEU A 89 -3.62 -3.51 -4.37
N PHE A 90 -3.50 -2.48 -5.22
CA PHE A 90 -2.70 -2.55 -6.44
C PHE A 90 -1.23 -2.82 -6.13
N HIS A 91 -0.62 -2.09 -5.19
CA HIS A 91 0.79 -2.28 -4.80
C HIS A 91 1.04 -3.63 -4.12
N LEU A 92 0.10 -4.10 -3.31
CA LEU A 92 0.16 -5.43 -2.70
C LEU A 92 0.08 -6.53 -3.76
N THR A 93 -0.82 -6.38 -4.74
CA THR A 93 -0.95 -7.33 -5.85
C THR A 93 0.32 -7.35 -6.70
N ALA A 94 0.85 -6.18 -7.05
CA ALA A 94 2.13 -6.07 -7.76
C ALA A 94 3.26 -6.75 -6.97
N SER A 95 3.35 -6.49 -5.66
CA SER A 95 4.32 -7.13 -4.78
C SER A 95 4.26 -8.67 -4.85
N ILE A 96 3.06 -9.24 -4.70
CA ILE A 96 2.87 -10.70 -4.77
C ILE A 96 3.30 -11.24 -6.14
N LEU A 97 2.93 -10.57 -7.23
CA LEU A 97 3.29 -10.97 -8.59
C LEU A 97 4.81 -10.95 -8.79
N PHE A 98 5.48 -9.87 -8.42
CA PHE A 98 6.93 -9.72 -8.56
C PHE A 98 7.71 -10.71 -7.69
N LEU A 99 7.29 -10.92 -6.44
CA LEU A 99 7.89 -11.90 -5.54
C LEU A 99 7.73 -13.32 -6.09
N SER A 100 6.51 -13.68 -6.51
CA SER A 100 6.22 -15.01 -7.05
C SER A 100 7.00 -15.27 -8.35
N ALA A 101 7.02 -14.29 -9.26
CA ALA A 101 7.79 -14.37 -10.50
C ALA A 101 9.29 -14.49 -10.24
N GLY A 102 9.82 -13.74 -9.28
CA GLY A 102 11.22 -13.83 -8.86
C GLY A 102 11.59 -15.22 -8.33
N VAL A 103 10.78 -15.77 -7.42
CA VAL A 103 10.99 -17.12 -6.86
C VAL A 103 10.92 -18.19 -7.96
N LEU A 104 9.91 -18.14 -8.83
CA LEU A 104 9.77 -19.11 -9.92
C LEU A 104 10.95 -19.04 -10.91
N THR A 105 11.40 -17.83 -11.25
CA THR A 105 12.55 -17.62 -12.15
C THR A 105 13.84 -18.16 -11.51
N TYR A 106 14.04 -17.92 -10.22
CA TYR A 106 15.18 -18.47 -9.48
C TYR A 106 15.17 -20.00 -9.46
N LEU A 107 14.02 -20.60 -9.11
CA LEU A 107 13.86 -22.06 -9.08
C LEU A 107 14.13 -22.68 -10.45
N GLN A 108 13.62 -22.06 -11.52
CA GLN A 108 13.87 -22.52 -12.88
C GLN A 108 15.37 -22.48 -13.23
N ALA A 109 16.08 -21.43 -12.83
CA ALA A 109 17.52 -21.31 -13.04
C ALA A 109 18.29 -22.43 -12.30
N VAL A 110 17.94 -22.67 -11.03
CA VAL A 110 18.56 -23.73 -10.20
C VAL A 110 18.30 -25.12 -10.78
N VAL A 111 17.06 -25.43 -11.18
CA VAL A 111 16.71 -26.73 -11.79
C VAL A 111 17.42 -26.90 -13.14
N SER A 112 17.49 -25.85 -13.95
CA SER A 112 18.18 -25.86 -15.25
C SER A 112 19.69 -26.02 -15.11
N GLY A 113 20.28 -25.51 -14.03
CA GLY A 113 21.68 -25.73 -13.66
C GLY A 113 21.93 -27.17 -13.21
N ARG A 114 21.07 -27.73 -12.35
CA ARG A 114 21.20 -29.11 -11.83
C ARG A 114 21.05 -30.19 -12.89
N LYS A 115 20.19 -30.01 -13.91
CA LYS A 115 20.03 -30.99 -15.00
C LYS A 115 21.22 -31.07 -15.97
N LYS A 116 22.21 -30.17 -15.85
CA LYS A 116 23.38 -30.10 -16.75
C LYS A 116 24.68 -30.61 -16.14
N VAL A 117 24.68 -30.92 -14.84
CA VAL A 117 25.76 -31.65 -14.14
C VAL A 117 25.47 -33.13 -14.27
#